data_AF-A0AAW0GFY8-F1
#
_entry.id   AF-A0AAW0GFY8-F1
#
_cell.length_a   1.000
_cell.length_b   1.000
_cell.length_c   1.000
_cell.angle_alpha   90.00
_cell.angle_beta   90.00
_cell.angle_gamma   90.00
#
_symmetry.space_group_name_H-M   'P 1'
#
loop_
_entity.id
_entity.type
_entity.pdbx_description
1 polymer ?
#
loop_
_entity_poly.entity_id
_entity_poly.type
_entity_poly.pdbx_seq_one_letter_code
_entity_poly.pdbx_strand_id
1 'polypeptide(L)'
;MWSEPYHVMAPHMNRSYTAEVKRPFTRTAKAPKYHIIDFGLSHQYSPDDLHPTETAPEGGDQSVPEFQNGFAPHDPFAVDIYCVRNVIQKHILDKYSGCEFLQPLVDAMREPAAKAADH
;
A
#
# COMPACT_ATOMS: atom_id res chain seq x y z
N MET A 1 8.21 18.21 10.49
CA MET A 1 8.71 18.35 9.10
C MET A 1 9.93 19.26 9.08
N TRP A 2 10.87 19.03 8.17
CA TRP A 2 12.13 19.78 8.08
C TRP A 2 11.94 21.22 7.59
N SER A 3 12.73 22.16 8.11
CA SER A 3 12.78 23.54 7.61
C SER A 3 13.49 23.67 6.26
N GLU A 4 14.39 22.72 5.96
CA GLU A 4 15.29 22.76 4.81
C GLU A 4 15.49 21.33 4.24
N PRO A 5 15.97 21.16 3.00
CA PRO A 5 16.31 19.86 2.44
C PRO A 5 17.36 19.12 3.29
N TYR A 6 17.09 17.85 3.59
CA TYR A 6 17.95 17.00 4.42
C TYR A 6 18.78 16.03 3.57
N HIS A 7 19.84 15.46 4.16
CA HIS A 7 20.63 14.41 3.54
C HIS A 7 19.92 13.05 3.62
N VAL A 8 19.79 12.34 2.50
CA VAL A 8 18.99 11.10 2.41
C VAL A 8 19.45 10.00 3.39
N MET A 9 20.76 9.81 3.55
CA MET A 9 21.31 8.80 4.48
C MET A 9 21.47 9.30 5.92
N ALA A 10 21.34 10.61 6.14
CA ALA A 10 21.51 11.22 7.46
C ALA A 10 20.48 12.34 7.64
N PRO A 11 19.21 12.00 7.92
CA PRO A 11 18.13 12.98 7.87
C PRO A 11 18.29 14.14 8.85
N HIS A 12 19.09 13.98 9.90
CA HIS A 12 19.42 15.03 10.86
C HIS A 12 20.39 16.09 10.29
N MET A 13 21.02 15.86 9.14
CA MET A 13 21.97 16.78 8.50
C MET A 13 21.36 17.42 7.26
N ASN A 14 21.78 18.66 6.95
CA ASN A 14 21.38 19.35 5.74
C ASN A 14 21.86 18.58 4.51
N ARG A 15 21.27 18.86 3.35
CA ARG A 15 21.59 18.13 2.11
C ARG A 15 23.10 18.10 1.78
N SER A 16 23.84 19.14 2.15
CA SER A 16 25.28 19.26 1.93
C SER A 16 26.15 18.59 3.01
N TYR A 17 25.53 17.99 4.02
CA TYR A 17 26.20 17.32 5.13
C TYR A 17 27.14 18.23 5.96
N THR A 18 26.83 19.52 6.07
CA THR A 18 27.66 20.51 6.75
C THR A 18 27.13 20.95 8.11
N ALA A 19 25.83 20.82 8.34
CA ALA A 19 25.17 21.26 9.57
C ALA A 19 23.90 20.45 9.85
N GLU A 20 23.46 20.44 11.09
CA GLU A 20 22.20 19.81 11.47
C GLU A 20 20.98 20.59 10.96
N VAL A 21 19.94 19.88 10.54
CA VAL A 21 18.65 20.49 10.15
C VAL A 21 17.75 20.58 11.35
N LYS A 22 17.13 21.75 11.53
CA LYS A 22 16.10 21.95 12.54
C LYS A 22 14.81 21.24 12.13
N ARG A 23 14.14 20.62 13.12
CA ARG A 23 12.77 20.10 12.99
C ARG A 23 11.79 21.04 13.68
N PRO A 24 11.41 22.18 13.06
CA PRO A 24 10.51 23.14 13.71
C PRO A 24 9.08 22.61 13.92
N PHE A 25 8.68 21.57 13.20
CA PHE A 25 7.33 21.01 13.27
C PHE A 25 7.37 19.56 13.75
N THR A 26 6.46 19.21 14.66
CA THR A 26 6.12 17.81 14.95
C THR A 26 5.53 17.13 13.71
N ARG A 27 5.39 15.80 13.74
CA ARG A 27 4.77 15.05 12.64
C ARG A 27 3.30 15.42 12.43
N THR A 28 2.60 15.84 13.49
CA THR A 28 1.18 16.21 13.47
C THR A 28 0.95 17.68 13.11
N ALA A 29 1.92 18.57 13.37
CA ALA A 29 1.82 19.99 13.04
C ALA A 29 1.85 20.28 11.52
N LYS A 30 2.24 19.30 10.70
CA LYS A 30 2.19 19.41 9.24
C LYS A 30 1.83 18.05 8.65
N ALA A 31 0.66 17.99 7.99
CA ALA A 31 0.15 16.74 7.44
C ALA A 31 1.18 16.09 6.48
N PRO A 32 1.54 14.82 6.69
CA PRO A 32 2.42 14.09 5.79
C PRO A 32 1.77 13.90 4.42
N LYS A 33 2.57 13.95 3.36
CA LYS A 33 2.18 13.56 2.00
C LYS A 33 2.60 12.11 1.77
N TYR A 34 1.68 11.28 1.28
CA TYR A 34 1.93 9.89 0.94
C TYR A 34 1.96 9.76 -0.58
N HIS A 35 2.91 8.98 -1.09
CA HIS A 35 3.08 8.69 -2.51
C HIS A 35 3.12 7.17 -2.68
N ILE A 36 2.36 6.65 -3.63
CA ILE A 36 2.50 5.27 -4.12
C ILE A 36 3.63 5.29 -5.14
N ILE A 37 4.56 4.34 -5.01
CA ILE A 37 5.74 4.21 -5.86
C ILE A 37 5.89 2.75 -6.31
N ASP A 38 6.91 2.49 -7.12
CA ASP A 38 7.26 1.15 -7.61
C ASP A 38 6.16 0.53 -8.49
N PHE A 39 6.00 1.09 -9.68
CA PHE A 39 4.99 0.68 -10.66
C PHE A 39 5.47 -0.45 -11.58
N GLY A 40 6.54 -1.17 -11.22
CA GLY A 40 7.14 -2.19 -12.09
C GLY A 40 6.22 -3.38 -12.40
N LEU A 41 5.25 -3.64 -11.52
CA LEU A 41 4.21 -4.68 -11.67
C LEU A 41 2.81 -4.08 -11.81
N SER A 42 2.68 -2.76 -12.04
CA SER A 42 1.37 -2.12 -12.14
C SER A 42 0.82 -2.21 -13.56
N HIS A 43 -0.49 -2.41 -13.64
CA HIS A 43 -1.23 -2.48 -14.89
C HIS A 43 -2.21 -1.32 -14.99
N GLN A 44 -2.28 -0.71 -16.18
CA GLN A 44 -3.25 0.35 -16.48
C GLN A 44 -4.35 -0.21 -17.39
N TYR A 45 -5.56 -0.31 -16.87
CA TYR A 45 -6.72 -0.78 -17.60
C TYR A 45 -7.43 0.37 -18.34
N SER A 46 -8.13 0.01 -19.42
CA SER A 46 -9.02 0.95 -20.10
C SER A 46 -10.18 1.33 -19.16
N PRO A 47 -10.65 2.58 -19.16
CA PRO A 47 -11.88 2.96 -18.46
C PRO A 47 -13.11 2.16 -18.91
N ASP A 48 -13.08 1.61 -20.13
CA ASP A 48 -14.15 0.80 -20.71
C ASP A 48 -14.09 -0.68 -20.26
N ASP A 49 -13.00 -1.11 -19.63
CA ASP A 49 -12.83 -2.47 -19.12
C ASP A 49 -13.28 -2.53 -17.65
N LEU A 50 -14.56 -2.86 -17.45
CA LEU A 50 -15.19 -2.88 -16.14
C LEU A 50 -14.73 -4.06 -15.26
N HIS A 51 -14.24 -5.13 -15.88
CA HIS A 51 -13.88 -6.38 -15.20
C HIS A 51 -12.62 -6.99 -15.84
N PRO A 52 -11.46 -6.32 -15.73
CA PRO A 52 -10.22 -6.85 -16.26
C PRO A 52 -9.89 -8.17 -15.56
N THR A 53 -9.24 -9.06 -16.32
CA THR A 53 -8.70 -10.30 -15.77
C THR A 53 -7.25 -10.44 -16.18
N GLU A 54 -6.43 -10.91 -15.26
CA GLU A 54 -5.00 -11.11 -15.50
C GLU A 54 -4.60 -12.56 -15.30
N THR A 55 -3.64 -13.00 -16.11
CA THR A 55 -3.01 -14.33 -16.04
C THR A 55 -1.55 -14.26 -15.59
N ALA A 56 -1.04 -13.04 -15.30
CA ALA A 56 0.38 -12.72 -15.23
C ALA A 56 0.88 -12.52 -13.77
N PRO A 57 2.20 -12.30 -13.57
CA PRO A 57 3.08 -13.13 -12.74
C PRO A 57 2.92 -12.91 -11.23
N GLU A 58 3.34 -13.91 -10.46
CA GLU A 58 3.33 -13.90 -9.00
C GLU A 58 3.97 -12.61 -8.45
N GLY A 59 3.18 -11.81 -7.74
CA GLY A 59 3.64 -10.62 -7.06
C GLY A 59 4.59 -10.91 -5.89
N GLY A 60 5.03 -9.86 -5.19
CA GLY A 60 5.91 -10.02 -4.02
C GLY A 60 5.27 -10.80 -2.85
N ASP A 61 3.94 -10.78 -2.74
CA ASP A 61 3.21 -11.60 -1.77
C ASP A 61 2.77 -12.93 -2.39
N GLN A 62 3.55 -13.97 -2.11
CA GLN A 62 3.31 -15.33 -2.59
C GLN A 62 2.14 -16.02 -1.87
N SER A 63 1.56 -15.43 -0.81
CA SER A 63 0.42 -16.03 -0.10
C SER A 63 -0.94 -15.73 -0.74
N VAL A 64 -0.97 -14.97 -1.85
CA VAL A 64 -2.18 -14.67 -2.61
C VAL A 64 -2.79 -15.98 -3.14
N PRO A 65 -4.05 -16.30 -2.79
CA PRO A 65 -4.69 -17.56 -3.18
C PRO A 65 -4.77 -17.76 -4.70
N GLU A 66 -5.01 -16.69 -5.44
CA GLU A 66 -5.16 -16.67 -6.89
C GLU A 66 -3.88 -17.16 -7.59
N PHE A 67 -2.71 -16.87 -7.01
CA PHE A 67 -1.41 -17.29 -7.56
C PHE A 67 -1.13 -18.78 -7.34
N GLN A 68 -1.75 -19.41 -6.33
CA GLN A 68 -1.57 -20.83 -6.04
C GLN A 68 -2.17 -21.74 -7.13
N ASN A 69 -3.08 -21.20 -7.94
CA ASN A 69 -3.71 -21.91 -9.06
C ASN A 69 -2.96 -21.74 -10.40
N GLY A 70 -1.73 -21.20 -10.38
CA GLY A 70 -0.91 -20.99 -11.57
C GLY A 70 -1.43 -19.84 -12.44
N PHE A 71 -1.54 -20.05 -13.75
CA PHE A 71 -1.93 -19.02 -14.74
C PHE A 71 -3.45 -18.84 -14.90
N ALA A 72 -4.24 -19.16 -13.87
CA ALA A 72 -5.68 -18.97 -13.92
C ALA A 72 -6.01 -17.47 -13.99
N PRO A 73 -6.92 -17.04 -14.88
CA PRO A 73 -7.39 -15.66 -14.90
C PRO A 73 -7.98 -15.28 -13.54
N HIS A 74 -7.58 -14.14 -13.02
CA HIS A 74 -8.06 -13.62 -11.74
C HIS A 74 -8.36 -12.12 -11.81
N ASP A 75 -9.10 -11.64 -10.82
CA ASP A 75 -9.38 -10.22 -10.65
C ASP A 75 -8.15 -9.52 -10.04
N PRO A 76 -7.47 -8.62 -10.79
CA PRO A 76 -6.28 -7.93 -10.31
C PRO A 76 -6.57 -7.00 -9.12
N PHE A 77 -7.78 -6.44 -9.02
CA PHE A 77 -8.15 -5.56 -7.91
C PHE A 77 -8.34 -6.34 -6.61
N ALA A 78 -8.87 -7.56 -6.69
CA ALA A 78 -8.99 -8.45 -5.54
C ALA A 78 -7.61 -8.83 -4.96
N VAL A 79 -6.63 -9.03 -5.84
CA VAL A 79 -5.22 -9.27 -5.45
C VAL A 79 -4.65 -8.08 -4.68
N ASP A 80 -4.83 -6.86 -5.18
CA ASP A 80 -4.37 -5.64 -4.50
C ASP A 80 -5.01 -5.47 -3.11
N ILE A 81 -6.34 -5.68 -3.02
CA ILE A 81 -7.07 -5.63 -1.74
C ILE A 81 -6.50 -6.67 -0.75
N TYR A 82 -6.25 -7.89 -1.22
CA TYR A 82 -5.64 -8.94 -0.41
C TYR A 82 -4.25 -8.53 0.09
N CYS A 83 -3.41 -7.98 -0.79
CA CYS A 83 -2.06 -7.56 -0.45
C CYS A 83 -2.06 -6.42 0.58
N VAL A 84 -2.89 -5.39 0.39
CA VAL A 84 -3.04 -4.28 1.34
C VAL A 84 -3.52 -4.80 2.69
N ARG A 85 -4.52 -5.68 2.71
CA ARG A 85 -5.00 -6.32 3.94
C ARG A 85 -3.87 -7.07 4.65
N ASN A 86 -3.09 -7.86 3.92
CA ASN A 86 -1.98 -8.62 4.48
C ASN A 86 -0.91 -7.70 5.09
N VAL A 87 -0.60 -6.58 4.43
CA VAL A 87 0.33 -5.57 4.96
C VAL A 87 -0.19 -4.99 6.27
N ILE A 88 -1.46 -4.58 6.33
CA ILE A 88 -2.04 -4.01 7.55
C ILE A 88 -2.04 -5.04 8.68
N GLN A 89 -2.47 -6.29 8.41
CA GLN A 89 -2.48 -7.34 9.42
C GLN A 89 -1.06 -7.63 9.95
N LYS A 90 -0.15 -8.06 9.06
CA LYS A 90 1.18 -8.59 9.43
C LYS A 90 2.15 -7.53 9.92
N HIS A 91 2.04 -6.29 9.43
CA HIS A 91 3.01 -5.24 9.70
C HIS A 91 2.49 -4.15 10.64
N ILE A 92 1.18 -4.06 10.86
CA ILE A 92 0.59 -3.08 11.77
C ILE A 92 -0.06 -3.78 12.96
N LEU A 93 -1.15 -4.53 12.73
CA LEU A 93 -1.96 -5.10 13.82
C LEU A 93 -1.20 -6.15 14.65
N ASP A 94 -0.44 -7.02 13.99
CA ASP A 94 0.30 -8.08 14.69
C ASP A 94 1.53 -7.56 15.46
N LYS A 95 1.99 -6.33 15.17
CA LYS A 95 3.24 -5.77 15.69
C LYS A 95 3.05 -4.64 16.69
N TYR A 96 1.95 -3.90 16.61
CA TYR A 96 1.73 -2.69 17.38
C TYR A 96 0.36 -2.72 18.08
N SER A 97 0.36 -2.41 19.38
CA SER A 97 -0.87 -2.14 20.13
C SER A 97 -1.40 -0.73 19.85
N GLY A 98 -2.70 -0.51 20.08
CA GLY A 98 -3.36 0.77 19.84
C GLY A 98 -3.76 1.02 18.38
N CYS A 99 -3.60 0.01 17.51
CA CYS A 99 -3.97 0.06 16.10
C CYS A 99 -5.27 -0.72 15.80
N GLU A 100 -5.98 -1.19 16.83
CA GLU A 100 -7.16 -2.05 16.71
C GLU A 100 -8.32 -1.36 15.97
N PHE A 101 -8.29 -0.02 15.89
CA PHE A 101 -9.24 0.75 15.07
C PHE A 101 -9.17 0.43 13.57
N LEU A 102 -8.10 -0.22 13.09
CA LEU A 102 -7.96 -0.70 11.71
C LEU A 102 -8.58 -2.09 11.50
N GLN A 103 -8.97 -2.81 12.56
CA GLN A 103 -9.53 -4.15 12.43
C GLN A 103 -10.79 -4.19 11.54
N PRO A 104 -11.76 -3.26 11.68
CA PRO A 104 -12.93 -3.26 10.81
C PRO A 104 -12.60 -3.09 9.32
N LEU A 105 -11.51 -2.37 8.99
CA LEU A 105 -11.05 -2.22 7.61
C LEU A 105 -10.48 -3.54 7.07
N VAL A 106 -9.65 -4.23 7.87
CA VAL A 106 -9.09 -5.53 7.51
C VAL A 106 -10.17 -6.59 7.32
N ASP A 107 -11.20 -6.56 8.16
CA ASP A 107 -12.35 -7.47 8.07
C ASP A 107 -13.14 -7.21 6.79
N ALA A 108 -13.43 -5.93 6.47
CA ALA A 108 -14.12 -5.56 5.24
C ALA A 108 -13.36 -5.99 3.96
N MET A 109 -12.02 -5.99 3.98
CA MET A 109 -11.19 -6.45 2.87
C MET A 109 -11.20 -7.98 2.66
N ARG A 110 -11.86 -8.76 3.54
CA ARG A 110 -12.06 -10.21 3.37
C ARG A 110 -13.40 -10.53 2.74
N GLU A 111 -14.35 -9.60 2.77
CA GLU A 111 -15.65 -9.81 2.15
C GLU A 111 -15.49 -9.63 0.63
N PRO A 112 -16.07 -10.52 -0.18
CA PRO A 112 -16.12 -10.29 -1.62
C PRO A 112 -16.85 -8.96 -1.85
N ALA A 113 -16.29 -8.11 -2.71
CA ALA A 113 -16.99 -6.89 -3.12
C ALA A 113 -18.40 -7.29 -3.57
N ALA A 114 -19.42 -6.69 -2.94
CA ALA A 114 -20.81 -6.98 -3.28
C ALA A 114 -20.95 -6.92 -4.80
N LYS A 115 -21.34 -8.04 -5.43
CA LYS A 115 -21.54 -8.08 -6.88
C LYS A 115 -22.43 -6.91 -7.23
N ALA A 116 -21.93 -6.00 -8.06
CA ALA A 116 -22.73 -4.92 -8.60
C ALA A 116 -23.99 -5.57 -9.18
N ALA A 117 -25.16 -5.22 -8.65
CA ALA A 117 -26.42 -5.78 -9.08
C ALA A 117 -26.59 -5.44 -10.57
N ASP A 118 -26.64 -6.47 -11.42
CA ASP A 118 -27.04 -6.37 -12.83
C ASP A 118 -28.22 -5.40 -12.95
N HIS A 119 -28.03 -4.35 -13.75
CA HIS A 119 -29.08 -3.46 -14.23
C HIS A 119 -29.24 -3.66 -15.74
#